data_AF-A0A496R5A3-F1
#
_entry.id   AF-A0A496R5A3-F1
#
_cell.length_a   1.000
_cell.length_b   1.000
_cell.length_c   1.000
_cell.angle_alpha   90.00
_cell.angle_beta   90.00
_cell.angle_gamma   90.00
#
_symmetry.space_group_name_H-M   'P 1'
#
loop_
_entity.id
_entity.type
_entity.pdbx_description
1 polymer ?
#
loop_
_entity_poly.entity_id
_entity_poly.type
_entity_poly.pdbx_seq_one_letter_code
_entity_poly.pdbx_strand_id
1 'polypeptide(L)'
;MFNYTPEWSDAAVRRFIARVGIDSLDDLFALRAADRFGMKNKTADSPLLFEFRKRINTILENEKAFSIKDLDIDGSILQRELKLKAGPVIGTILHELFESVLDDPDLNTRKKLLEIADNFLKQHLGHR
;
A
#
# COMPACT_ATOMS: atom_id res chain seq x y z
N MET A 1 -18.07 -5.72 1.04
CA MET A 1 -17.48 -7.03 1.35
C MET A 1 -16.37 -7.31 0.35
N PHE A 2 -15.16 -7.67 0.76
CA PHE A 2 -14.06 -7.95 -0.18
C PHE A 2 -14.19 -9.36 -0.78
N ASN A 3 -13.67 -9.53 -2.00
CA ASN A 3 -13.66 -10.82 -2.71
C ASN A 3 -12.23 -11.16 -3.11
N TYR A 4 -11.52 -11.80 -2.20
CA TYR A 4 -10.20 -12.33 -2.47
C TYR A 4 -10.29 -13.55 -3.38
N THR A 5 -9.40 -13.63 -4.35
CA THR A 5 -9.17 -14.81 -5.18
C THR A 5 -7.66 -15.07 -5.25
N PRO A 6 -7.21 -16.35 -5.36
CA PRO A 6 -5.79 -16.70 -5.34
C PRO A 6 -4.94 -16.03 -6.43
N GLU A 7 -5.57 -15.53 -7.50
CA GLU A 7 -4.93 -14.86 -8.62
C GLU A 7 -4.48 -13.42 -8.30
N TRP A 8 -4.85 -12.88 -7.13
CA TRP A 8 -4.31 -11.60 -6.67
C TRP A 8 -2.78 -11.66 -6.62
N SER A 9 -2.11 -10.63 -7.12
CA SER A 9 -0.67 -10.46 -6.93
C SER A 9 -0.36 -9.97 -5.52
N ASP A 10 0.89 -10.08 -5.08
CA ASP A 10 1.29 -9.53 -3.78
C ASP A 10 1.09 -8.01 -3.75
N ALA A 11 1.29 -7.33 -4.88
CA ALA A 11 0.97 -5.91 -5.03
C ALA A 11 -0.52 -5.59 -4.81
N ALA A 12 -1.42 -6.46 -5.26
CA ALA A 12 -2.85 -6.30 -4.98
C ALA A 12 -3.17 -6.51 -3.48
N VAL A 13 -2.50 -7.47 -2.84
CA VAL A 13 -2.64 -7.69 -1.39
C VAL A 13 -2.08 -6.51 -0.59
N ARG A 14 -0.92 -5.94 -0.97
CA ARG A 14 -0.36 -4.74 -0.36
C ARG A 14 -1.27 -3.53 -0.48
N ARG A 15 -1.85 -3.30 -1.66
CA ARG A 15 -2.86 -2.25 -1.86
C ARG A 15 -4.09 -2.46 -1.00
N PHE A 16 -4.52 -3.71 -0.81
CA PHE A 16 -5.61 -4.03 0.11
C PHE A 16 -5.25 -3.67 1.55
N ILE A 17 -4.06 -4.08 2.03
CA ILE A 17 -3.56 -3.75 3.37
C ILE A 17 -3.48 -2.23 3.55
N ALA A 18 -2.85 -1.51 2.62
CA ALA A 18 -2.70 -0.05 2.67
C ALA A 18 -4.06 0.68 2.71
N ARG A 19 -5.06 0.19 1.97
CA ARG A 19 -6.40 0.79 1.92
C ARG A 19 -7.20 0.55 3.20
N VAL A 20 -7.08 -0.65 3.78
CA VAL A 20 -7.80 -1.01 5.02
C VAL A 20 -7.11 -0.41 6.24
N GLY A 21 -5.78 -0.32 6.21
CA GLY A 21 -4.95 -0.03 7.37
C GLY A 21 -4.70 -1.29 8.19
N ILE A 22 -3.46 -1.46 8.66
CA ILE A 22 -3.03 -2.66 9.40
C ILE A 22 -3.90 -2.88 10.64
N ASP A 23 -4.16 -1.80 11.40
CA ASP A 23 -4.95 -1.84 12.63
C ASP A 23 -6.41 -2.27 12.42
N SER A 24 -6.94 -2.09 11.21
CA SER A 24 -8.34 -2.41 10.89
C SER A 24 -8.52 -3.78 10.23
N LEU A 25 -7.44 -4.51 9.93
CA LEU A 25 -7.53 -5.79 9.22
C LEU A 25 -8.32 -6.83 10.02
N ASP A 26 -8.00 -6.98 11.30
CA ASP A 26 -8.66 -7.97 12.16
C ASP A 26 -10.14 -7.66 12.35
N ASP A 27 -10.48 -6.40 12.57
CA ASP A 27 -11.87 -5.93 12.65
C ASP A 27 -12.64 -6.20 11.35
N LEU A 28 -12.01 -5.96 10.19
CA LEU A 28 -12.62 -6.23 8.90
C LEU A 28 -12.90 -7.73 8.69
N PHE A 29 -11.99 -8.60 9.13
CA PHE A 29 -12.22 -10.03 9.06
C PHE A 29 -13.30 -10.50 10.05
N ALA A 30 -13.30 -9.97 11.28
CA ALA A 30 -14.32 -10.28 12.29
C ALA A 30 -15.72 -9.87 11.79
N LEU A 31 -15.84 -8.69 11.17
CA LEU A 31 -17.07 -8.23 10.55
C LEU A 31 -17.56 -9.20 9.46
N ARG A 32 -16.65 -9.70 8.61
CA ARG A 32 -16.99 -10.67 7.56
C ARG A 32 -17.43 -12.02 8.14
N ALA A 33 -16.83 -12.47 9.24
CA ALA A 33 -17.25 -13.69 9.93
C ALA A 33 -18.65 -13.54 10.54
N ALA A 34 -18.93 -12.41 11.20
CA ALA A 34 -20.23 -12.10 11.77
C ALA A 34 -21.35 -12.06 10.71
N ASP A 35 -21.08 -11.43 9.56
CA ASP A 35 -22.03 -11.37 8.43
C ASP A 35 -22.33 -12.77 7.86
N ARG A 36 -21.30 -13.60 7.68
CA ARG A 36 -21.48 -15.01 7.24
C ARG A 36 -22.26 -15.84 8.24
N PHE A 37 -22.03 -15.64 9.53
CA PHE A 37 -22.78 -16.32 10.59
C PHE A 37 -24.25 -15.91 10.53
N GLY A 38 -24.55 -14.61 10.48
CA GLY A 38 -25.91 -14.10 10.39
C GLY A 38 -26.67 -14.59 9.15
N MET A 39 -26.00 -14.68 7.99
CA MET A 39 -26.64 -15.11 6.75
C MET A 39 -26.78 -16.63 6.58
N LYS A 40 -25.80 -17.42 7.04
CA LYS A 40 -25.67 -18.83 6.67
C LYS A 40 -25.50 -19.77 7.85
N ASN A 41 -25.51 -19.26 9.09
CA ASN A 41 -25.17 -19.99 10.31
C ASN A 41 -23.84 -20.77 10.20
N LYS A 42 -22.89 -20.23 9.42
CA LYS A 42 -21.56 -20.80 9.22
C LYS A 42 -20.56 -20.02 10.05
N THR A 43 -19.85 -20.71 10.92
CA THR A 43 -18.83 -20.14 11.82
C THR A 43 -17.41 -20.32 11.30
N ALA A 44 -17.17 -21.27 10.40
CA ALA A 44 -15.84 -21.56 9.87
C ALA A 44 -15.45 -20.62 8.73
N ASP A 45 -14.22 -20.12 8.79
CA ASP A 45 -13.56 -19.43 7.69
C ASP A 45 -13.47 -20.36 6.48
N SER A 46 -13.76 -19.84 5.28
CA SER A 46 -13.53 -20.62 4.06
C SER A 46 -12.02 -20.84 3.87
N PRO A 47 -11.60 -21.94 3.21
CA PRO A 47 -10.18 -22.17 2.89
C PRO A 47 -9.49 -20.98 2.23
N LEU A 48 -10.20 -20.27 1.33
CA LEU A 48 -9.71 -19.03 0.70
C LEU A 48 -9.43 -17.89 1.70
N LEU A 49 -10.23 -17.78 2.75
CA LEU A 49 -10.07 -16.72 3.74
C LEU A 49 -8.89 -17.03 4.67
N PHE A 50 -8.69 -18.30 5.01
CA PHE A 50 -7.52 -18.75 5.74
C PHE A 50 -6.23 -18.51 4.94
N GLU A 51 -6.21 -18.86 3.66
CA GLU A 51 -5.06 -18.62 2.78
C GLU A 51 -4.78 -17.11 2.63
N PHE A 52 -5.82 -16.30 2.44
CA PHE A 52 -5.65 -14.84 2.37
C PHE A 52 -5.05 -14.24 3.65
N ARG A 53 -5.54 -14.64 4.83
CA ARG A 53 -4.96 -14.22 6.12
C ARG A 53 -3.49 -14.60 6.23
N LYS A 54 -3.15 -15.83 5.84
CA LYS A 54 -1.76 -16.31 5.85
C LYS A 54 -0.88 -15.43 4.95
N ARG A 55 -1.34 -15.12 3.74
CA ARG A 55 -0.61 -14.28 2.79
C ARG A 55 -0.41 -12.84 3.29
N ILE A 56 -1.45 -12.25 3.89
CA ILE A 56 -1.35 -10.95 4.54
C ILE A 56 -0.29 -10.98 5.64
N ASN A 57 -0.33 -11.98 6.52
CA ASN A 57 0.64 -12.09 7.61
C ASN A 57 2.07 -12.22 7.08
N THR A 58 2.30 -13.05 6.05
CA THR A 58 3.60 -13.15 5.39
C THR A 58 4.08 -11.79 4.86
N ILE A 59 3.20 -11.01 4.23
CA ILE A 59 3.55 -9.68 3.70
C ILE A 59 3.87 -8.72 4.85
N LEU A 60 3.08 -8.69 5.91
CA LEU A 60 3.31 -7.84 7.09
C LEU A 60 4.61 -8.19 7.83
N GLU A 61 5.04 -9.45 7.81
CA GLU A 61 6.29 -9.89 8.43
C GLU A 61 7.53 -9.46 7.63
N ASN A 62 7.42 -9.44 6.29
CA ASN A 62 8.56 -9.17 5.40
C ASN A 62 8.68 -7.69 4.99
N GLU A 63 7.58 -6.95 5.02
CA GLU A 63 7.51 -5.59 4.48
C GLU A 63 7.03 -4.59 5.51
N LYS A 64 7.39 -3.31 5.32
CA LYS A 64 7.09 -2.25 6.31
C LYS A 64 6.40 -1.03 5.73
N ALA A 65 6.22 -0.96 4.41
CA ALA A 65 5.69 0.21 3.75
C ALA A 65 4.23 0.04 3.35
N PHE A 66 3.31 0.47 4.23
CA PHE A 66 1.87 0.40 3.99
C PHE A 66 1.18 1.77 4.09
N SER A 67 1.96 2.83 4.31
CA SER A 67 1.51 4.21 4.25
C SER A 67 2.60 5.10 3.63
N ILE A 68 2.19 6.30 3.19
CA ILE A 68 3.12 7.32 2.69
C ILE A 68 4.18 7.69 3.74
N LYS A 69 3.87 7.55 5.04
CA LYS A 69 4.81 7.86 6.13
C LYS A 69 5.93 6.83 6.27
N ASP A 70 5.74 5.64 5.69
CA ASP A 70 6.71 4.55 5.75
C ASP A 70 7.69 4.57 4.56
N LEU A 71 7.55 5.57 3.68
CA LEU A 71 8.54 5.83 2.64
C LEU A 71 9.86 6.27 3.27
N ASP A 72 10.98 5.81 2.69
CA ASP A 72 12.33 6.16 3.13
C ASP A 72 12.70 7.65 2.86
N ILE A 73 11.78 8.39 2.23
CA ILE A 73 11.85 9.84 2.06
C ILE A 73 10.54 10.50 2.44
N ASP A 74 10.64 11.77 2.85
CA ASP A 74 9.49 12.61 3.15
C ASP A 74 9.43 13.83 2.21
N GLY A 75 8.39 14.65 2.40
CA GLY A 75 8.21 15.88 1.64
C GLY A 75 9.33 16.91 1.85
N SER A 76 10.05 16.86 2.98
CA SER A 76 11.15 17.77 3.27
C SER A 76 12.39 17.41 2.45
N ILE A 77 12.67 16.11 2.33
CA ILE A 77 13.74 15.57 1.48
C ILE A 77 13.44 15.93 0.02
N LEU A 78 12.23 15.68 -0.47
CA LEU A 78 11.85 16.05 -1.84
C LEU A 78 12.05 17.53 -2.13
N GLN A 79 11.68 18.42 -1.21
CA GLN A 79 11.90 19.87 -1.35
C GLN A 79 13.39 20.22 -1.47
N ARG A 80 14.23 19.66 -0.59
CA ARG A 80 15.66 19.97 -0.56
C ARG A 80 16.40 19.43 -1.78
N GLU A 81 16.18 18.16 -2.12
CA GLU A 81 16.94 17.48 -3.18
C GLU A 81 16.48 17.90 -4.58
N LEU A 82 15.18 18.09 -4.78
CA LEU A 82 14.59 18.43 -6.09
C LEU A 82 14.25 19.93 -6.23
N LYS A 83 14.63 20.75 -5.24
CA LYS A 83 14.40 22.22 -5.21
C LYS A 83 12.93 22.60 -5.45
N LEU A 84 12.00 21.78 -4.95
CA LEU A 84 10.56 22.00 -5.09
C LEU A 84 10.06 23.02 -4.06
N LYS A 85 9.09 23.84 -4.45
CA LYS A 85 8.34 24.69 -3.51
C LYS A 85 7.34 23.83 -2.74
N ALA A 86 7.10 24.18 -1.48
CA ALA A 86 6.02 23.61 -0.69
C ALA A 86 4.68 23.78 -1.43
N GLY A 87 3.93 22.69 -1.59
CA GLY A 87 2.67 22.70 -2.30
C GLY A 87 2.11 21.30 -2.57
N PRO A 88 0.90 21.24 -3.16
CA PRO A 88 0.19 19.97 -3.40
C PRO A 88 0.97 19.00 -4.30
N VAL A 89 1.87 19.51 -5.14
CA VAL A 89 2.74 18.70 -5.99
C VAL A 89 3.58 17.67 -5.21
N ILE A 90 4.02 18.02 -4.00
CA ILE A 90 4.80 17.09 -3.15
C ILE A 90 3.93 15.91 -2.74
N GLY A 91 2.67 16.18 -2.38
CA GLY A 91 1.71 15.12 -2.04
C GLY A 91 1.46 14.19 -3.22
N THR A 92 1.31 14.73 -4.44
CA THR A 92 1.19 13.94 -5.66
C THR A 92 2.39 13.04 -5.89
N ILE A 93 3.61 13.57 -5.74
CA ILE A 93 4.85 12.79 -5.90
C ILE A 93 4.91 11.68 -4.84
N LEU A 94 4.68 11.99 -3.57
CA LEU A 94 4.69 10.99 -2.50
C LEU A 94 3.66 9.88 -2.74
N HIS A 95 2.50 10.23 -3.30
CA HIS A 95 1.48 9.23 -3.66
C HIS A 95 1.97 8.30 -4.77
N GLU A 96 2.59 8.85 -5.81
CA GLU A 96 3.15 8.06 -6.91
C GLU A 96 4.29 7.13 -6.46
N LEU A 97 5.17 7.66 -5.61
CA LEU A 97 6.23 6.87 -4.98
C LEU A 97 5.66 5.74 -4.15
N PHE A 98 4.60 6.00 -3.39
CA PHE A 98 3.92 5.00 -2.59
C PHE A 98 3.29 3.91 -3.46
N GLU A 99 2.61 4.26 -4.55
CA GLU A 99 2.09 3.26 -5.51
C GLU A 99 3.21 2.41 -6.12
N SER A 100 4.34 3.02 -6.46
CA SER A 100 5.51 2.30 -6.96
C SER A 100 6.06 1.29 -5.93
N VAL A 101 6.11 1.67 -4.65
CA VAL A 101 6.54 0.80 -3.55
C VAL A 101 5.54 -0.33 -3.29
N LEU A 102 4.24 -0.08 -3.45
CA LEU A 102 3.22 -1.13 -3.37
C LEU A 102 3.35 -2.14 -4.52
N ASP A 103 3.86 -1.74 -5.68
CA ASP A 103 4.19 -2.65 -6.77
C ASP A 103 5.48 -3.43 -6.51
N ASP A 104 6.55 -2.74 -6.11
CA ASP A 104 7.84 -3.32 -5.78
C ASP A 104 8.42 -2.73 -4.47
N PRO A 105 8.38 -3.46 -3.35
CA PRO A 105 8.84 -2.96 -2.05
C PRO A 105 10.35 -2.67 -2.03
N ASP A 106 11.15 -3.29 -2.91
CA ASP A 106 12.59 -3.04 -3.01
C ASP A 106 12.89 -1.63 -3.53
N LEU A 107 11.88 -0.91 -4.04
CA LEU A 107 12.01 0.49 -4.45
C LEU A 107 12.05 1.45 -3.25
N ASN A 108 11.67 1.02 -2.04
CA ASN A 108 11.61 1.87 -0.85
C ASN A 108 13.01 2.15 -0.26
N THR A 109 13.85 2.83 -1.04
CA THR A 109 15.16 3.32 -0.63
C THR A 109 15.31 4.75 -1.10
N ARG A 110 15.93 5.60 -0.29
CA ARG A 110 16.11 7.01 -0.60
C ARG A 110 16.63 7.27 -2.01
N LYS A 111 17.61 6.48 -2.46
CA LYS A 111 18.20 6.62 -3.80
C LYS A 111 17.18 6.37 -4.91
N LYS A 112 16.49 5.21 -4.86
CA LYS A 112 15.51 4.83 -5.91
C LYS A 112 14.30 5.76 -5.90
N LEU A 113 13.80 6.15 -4.73
CA LEU A 113 12.66 7.05 -4.61
C LEU A 113 12.96 8.44 -5.18
N LEU A 114 14.17 8.97 -4.95
CA LEU A 114 14.57 10.25 -5.55
C LEU A 114 14.68 10.18 -7.08
N GLU A 115 15.16 9.06 -7.61
CA GLU A 115 15.23 8.82 -9.07
C GLU A 115 13.84 8.75 -9.70
N ILE A 116 12.91 8.00 -9.08
CA ILE A 116 11.52 7.92 -9.54
C ILE A 116 10.85 9.29 -9.48
N ALA A 117 11.07 10.05 -8.39
CA ALA A 117 10.51 11.39 -8.25
C ALA A 117 11.03 12.36 -9.32
N ASP A 118 12.34 12.36 -9.60
CA ASP A 118 12.93 13.20 -10.64
C ASP A 118 12.41 12.84 -12.04
N ASN A 119 12.28 11.55 -12.35
CA ASN A 119 11.68 11.08 -13.60
C ASN A 119 10.21 11.51 -13.73
N PHE A 120 9.44 11.40 -12.65
CA PHE A 120 8.05 11.83 -12.62
C PHE A 120 7.93 13.34 -12.90
N LEU A 121 8.78 14.17 -12.27
CA LEU A 121 8.83 15.62 -12.51
C LEU A 121 9.11 15.93 -13.98
N LYS A 122 10.10 15.28 -14.60
CA LYS A 122 10.46 15.50 -16.00
C LYS A 122 9.31 15.17 -16.95
N GLN A 123 8.56 14.10 -16.68
CA GLN A 123 7.46 13.64 -17.52
C GLN A 123 6.19 14.50 -17.37
N HIS A 124 5.89 15.00 -16.16
CA HIS A 124 4.59 15.60 -15.85
C HIS A 124 4.64 17.12 -15.58
N LEU A 125 5.81 17.67 -15.26
CA LEU A 125 5.98 19.07 -14.83
C LEU A 125 7.03 19.83 -15.65
N GLY A 126 7.74 19.16 -16.57
CA GLY A 126 8.75 19.75 -17.46
C GLY A 126 8.24 20.53 -18.69
N HIS A 127 6.91 20.72 -18.82
CA HIS A 127 6.30 21.52 -19.89
C HIS A 127 5.73 22.86 -19.40
N ARG A 128 6.53 23.65 -18.68
CA ARG A 128 6.22 25.07 -18.44
C ARG A 128 7.44 25.94 -18.71
#